data_AF-A0A1D3RPY7-F1
#
_entry.id   AF-A0A1D3RPY7-F1
#
_cell.length_a   1.000
_cell.length_b   1.000
_cell.length_c   1.000
_cell.angle_alpha   90.00
_cell.angle_beta   90.00
_cell.angle_gamma   90.00
#
_symmetry.space_group_name_H-M   'P 1'
#
loop_
_entity.id
_entity.type
_entity.pdbx_description
1 polymer ?
#
loop_
_entity_poly.entity_id
_entity_poly.type
_entity_poly.pdbx_seq_one_letter_code
_entity_poly.pdbx_strand_id
1 'polypeptide(L)'
;MECIKTNVHGADNVIQASIANNVKKVIALSTDKAANPINLYGATKLCSDKLFVAANNITGDNETIFSVVRYGNVVGSRGSVVPFFKNLITQGVKELPVTDEHMTRFWITLPEGIEFVIKNFQRMRGGEIYIPKIPSMRIMDLVRSIAPDMPIKIVGIRPGEKLHEVMCPKDDSHLTFEFDDHFVIGPSISFTNKDNHFNENELGEKGEPVKQGFEYESGTNPHFLTVEELQEYGNH
;
A
#
# COMPACT_ATOMS: atom_id res chain seq x y z
N MET A 1 -13.45 16.67 -7.84
CA MET A 1 -12.59 17.11 -8.96
C MET A 1 -11.11 17.16 -8.57
N GLU A 2 -10.76 17.78 -7.43
CA GLU A 2 -9.35 17.94 -7.01
C GLU A 2 -8.57 16.63 -6.85
N CYS A 3 -9.16 15.59 -6.25
CA CYS A 3 -8.49 14.29 -6.11
C CYS A 3 -8.12 13.64 -7.46
N ILE A 4 -8.96 13.83 -8.49
CA ILE A 4 -8.70 13.31 -9.85
C ILE A 4 -7.56 14.10 -10.48
N LYS A 5 -7.63 15.44 -10.45
CA LYS A 5 -6.57 16.31 -11.00
C LYS A 5 -5.21 15.98 -10.40
N THR A 6 -5.13 15.86 -9.07
CA THR A 6 -3.86 15.62 -8.40
C THR A 6 -3.35 14.20 -8.62
N ASN A 7 -4.19 13.17 -8.39
CA ASN A 7 -3.69 11.79 -8.40
C ASN A 7 -3.60 11.20 -9.81
N VAL A 8 -4.55 11.51 -10.70
CA VAL A 8 -4.62 10.94 -12.04
C VAL A 8 -3.84 11.80 -13.03
N HIS A 9 -4.17 13.09 -13.16
CA HIS A 9 -3.42 13.95 -14.08
C HIS A 9 -2.00 14.22 -13.58
N GLY A 10 -1.78 14.28 -12.25
CA GLY A 10 -0.43 14.36 -11.70
C GLY A 10 0.41 13.13 -12.04
N ALA A 11 -0.16 11.92 -12.03
CA ALA A 11 0.56 10.72 -12.46
C ALA A 11 0.95 10.79 -13.94
N ASP A 12 0.02 11.17 -14.82
CA ASP A 12 0.30 11.35 -16.25
C ASP A 12 1.39 12.41 -16.49
N ASN A 13 1.29 13.57 -15.83
CA ASN A 13 2.30 14.62 -15.94
C ASN A 13 3.70 14.14 -15.55
N VAL A 14 3.82 13.36 -14.46
CA VAL A 14 5.09 12.78 -14.02
C VAL A 14 5.62 11.78 -15.06
N ILE A 15 4.76 10.91 -15.58
CA ILE A 15 5.13 9.94 -16.63
C ILE A 15 5.69 10.65 -17.86
N GLN A 16 4.94 11.63 -18.39
CA GLN A 16 5.35 12.38 -19.58
C GLN A 16 6.67 13.14 -19.35
N ALA A 17 6.81 13.79 -18.19
CA ALA A 17 8.03 14.53 -17.86
C ALA A 17 9.24 13.59 -17.68
N SER A 18 9.05 12.41 -17.07
CA SER A 18 10.10 11.41 -16.91
C SER A 18 10.61 10.88 -18.24
N ILE A 19 9.70 10.56 -19.17
CA ILE A 19 10.05 10.12 -20.54
C ILE A 19 10.76 11.27 -21.27
N ALA A 20 10.22 12.48 -21.26
CA ALA A 20 10.81 13.63 -21.96
C ALA A 20 12.23 13.97 -21.50
N ASN A 21 12.59 13.61 -20.26
CA ASN A 21 13.89 13.90 -19.66
C ASN A 21 14.78 12.66 -19.47
N ASN A 22 14.41 11.51 -20.05
CA ASN A 22 15.18 10.26 -19.96
C ASN A 22 15.50 9.85 -18.51
N VAL A 23 14.53 10.01 -17.59
CA VAL A 23 14.67 9.50 -16.23
C VAL A 23 14.79 7.98 -16.28
N LYS A 24 15.76 7.40 -15.59
CA LYS A 24 16.01 5.94 -15.70
C LYS A 24 14.94 5.10 -15.03
N LYS A 25 14.60 5.41 -13.78
CA LYS A 25 13.68 4.62 -12.95
C LYS A 25 12.72 5.53 -12.21
N VAL A 26 11.44 5.15 -12.18
CA VAL A 26 10.39 5.86 -11.45
C VAL A 26 9.57 4.85 -10.67
N ILE A 27 9.39 5.13 -9.37
CA ILE A 27 8.47 4.38 -8.52
C ILE A 27 7.37 5.31 -8.05
N ALA A 28 6.13 4.93 -8.31
CA ALA A 28 4.95 5.60 -7.77
C ALA A 28 4.50 4.94 -6.47
N LEU A 29 4.17 5.75 -5.46
CA LEU A 29 3.58 5.25 -4.22
C LEU A 29 2.08 5.05 -4.37
N SER A 30 1.62 3.85 -4.09
CA SER A 30 0.22 3.44 -4.03
C SER A 30 -0.21 3.20 -2.57
N THR A 31 -1.39 2.61 -2.39
CA THR A 31 -2.04 2.36 -1.10
C THR A 31 -2.89 1.11 -1.23
N ASP A 32 -3.03 0.36 -0.15
CA ASP A 32 -4.04 -0.71 0.01
C ASP A 32 -5.45 -0.31 -0.48
N LYS A 33 -5.86 0.95 -0.30
CA LYS A 33 -7.15 1.48 -0.77
C LYS A 33 -7.32 1.44 -2.29
N ALA A 34 -6.25 1.28 -3.06
CA ALA A 34 -6.30 1.12 -4.51
C ALA A 34 -6.74 -0.29 -4.96
N ALA A 35 -6.65 -1.29 -4.08
CA ALA A 35 -7.14 -2.64 -4.34
C ALA A 35 -8.63 -2.74 -3.98
N ASN A 36 -9.45 -3.16 -4.94
CA ASN A 36 -10.92 -3.23 -4.83
C ASN A 36 -11.53 -1.95 -4.18
N PRO A 37 -11.27 -0.76 -4.75
CA PRO A 37 -11.56 0.51 -4.09
C PRO A 37 -13.08 0.75 -3.94
N ILE A 38 -13.51 1.25 -2.78
CA ILE A 38 -14.90 1.70 -2.54
C ILE A 38 -15.01 3.22 -2.35
N ASN A 39 -13.87 3.93 -2.31
CA ASN A 39 -13.82 5.38 -2.17
C ASN A 39 -13.06 6.03 -3.34
N LEU A 40 -13.35 7.31 -3.58
CA LEU A 40 -12.77 8.07 -4.70
C LEU A 40 -11.25 8.14 -4.62
N TYR A 41 -10.68 8.27 -3.42
CA TYR A 41 -9.24 8.29 -3.23
C TYR A 41 -8.60 7.00 -3.77
N GLY A 42 -9.08 5.84 -3.31
CA GLY A 42 -8.68 4.52 -3.79
C GLY A 42 -8.85 4.36 -5.29
N ALA A 43 -10.00 4.78 -5.85
CA ALA A 43 -10.25 4.70 -7.28
C ALA A 43 -9.22 5.53 -8.09
N THR A 44 -8.89 6.74 -7.64
CA THR A 44 -7.88 7.56 -8.31
C THR A 44 -6.46 7.00 -8.17
N LYS A 45 -6.15 6.32 -7.06
CA LYS A 45 -4.88 5.61 -6.88
C LYS A 45 -4.79 4.38 -7.76
N LEU A 46 -5.88 3.63 -7.95
CA LEU A 46 -5.95 2.56 -8.94
C LEU A 46 -5.69 3.08 -10.37
N CYS A 47 -6.30 4.21 -10.75
CA CYS A 47 -5.99 4.85 -12.03
C CYS A 47 -4.51 5.22 -12.14
N SER A 48 -3.94 5.82 -11.10
CA SER A 48 -2.51 6.14 -11.04
C SER A 48 -1.63 4.90 -11.22
N ASP A 49 -1.91 3.80 -10.51
CA ASP A 49 -1.17 2.54 -10.63
C ASP A 49 -1.21 2.01 -12.07
N LYS A 50 -2.40 1.97 -12.67
CA LYS A 50 -2.57 1.49 -14.05
C LYS A 50 -1.84 2.38 -15.06
N LEU A 51 -1.81 3.70 -14.87
CA LEU A 51 -1.05 4.62 -15.73
C LEU A 51 0.45 4.34 -15.66
N PHE A 52 1.03 4.20 -14.46
CA PHE A 52 2.45 3.90 -14.30
C PHE A 52 2.83 2.54 -14.89
N VAL A 53 2.02 1.50 -14.67
CA VAL A 53 2.27 0.18 -15.28
C VAL A 53 2.19 0.26 -16.81
N ALA A 54 1.14 0.88 -17.36
CA ALA A 54 0.95 1.02 -18.80
C ALA A 54 2.00 1.91 -19.48
N ALA A 55 2.60 2.85 -18.75
CA ALA A 55 3.65 3.73 -19.27
C ALA A 55 4.85 2.96 -19.85
N ASN A 56 5.12 1.75 -19.35
CA ASN A 56 6.20 0.89 -19.87
C ASN A 56 5.99 0.44 -21.34
N ASN A 57 4.79 0.61 -21.92
CA ASN A 57 4.51 0.35 -23.34
C ASN A 57 4.75 1.56 -24.25
N ILE A 58 4.78 2.77 -23.70
CA ILE A 58 4.89 4.02 -24.48
C ILE A 58 6.25 4.69 -24.37
N THR A 59 7.21 4.04 -23.68
CA THR A 59 8.58 4.55 -23.54
C THR A 59 9.35 4.51 -24.86
N GLY A 60 8.93 3.71 -25.85
CA GLY A 60 9.60 3.62 -27.15
C GLY A 60 11.05 3.16 -27.00
N ASP A 61 11.99 3.92 -27.56
CA ASP A 61 13.44 3.70 -27.43
C ASP A 61 14.02 4.19 -26.09
N ASN A 62 13.19 4.78 -25.22
CA ASN A 62 13.63 5.27 -23.91
C ASN A 62 13.80 4.12 -22.90
N GLU A 63 14.84 4.21 -22.09
CA GLU A 63 15.14 3.27 -21.01
C GLU A 63 14.32 3.54 -19.73
N THR A 64 13.48 4.59 -19.68
CA THR A 64 12.63 4.86 -18.52
C THR A 64 11.78 3.64 -18.16
N ILE A 65 11.90 3.17 -16.92
CA ILE A 65 11.06 2.12 -16.37
C ILE A 65 10.22 2.64 -15.20
N PHE A 66 8.98 2.16 -15.14
CA PHE A 66 7.98 2.59 -14.16
C PHE A 66 7.48 1.40 -13.36
N SER A 67 7.53 1.49 -12.03
CA SER A 67 6.92 0.49 -11.15
C SER A 67 6.12 1.20 -10.05
N VAL A 68 5.37 0.41 -9.29
CA VAL A 68 4.53 0.90 -8.20
C VAL A 68 4.91 0.19 -6.92
N VAL A 69 4.89 0.91 -5.81
CA VAL A 69 5.00 0.35 -4.47
C VAL A 69 3.69 0.57 -3.74
N ARG A 70 3.05 -0.49 -3.26
CA ARG A 70 1.79 -0.44 -2.52
C ARG A 70 2.00 -1.00 -1.12
N TYR A 71 1.63 -0.22 -0.11
CA TYR A 71 1.60 -0.68 1.28
C TYR A 71 0.40 -0.07 2.03
N GLY A 72 0.20 -0.53 3.27
CA GLY A 72 -0.89 -0.13 4.13
C GLY A 72 -0.65 1.19 4.89
N ASN A 73 -1.21 1.27 6.10
CA ASN A 73 -1.10 2.45 6.93
C ASN A 73 0.32 2.63 7.47
N VAL A 74 0.86 3.84 7.27
CA VAL A 74 2.15 4.25 7.84
C VAL A 74 1.92 4.78 9.26
N VAL A 75 2.62 4.18 10.23
CA VAL A 75 2.54 4.56 11.65
C VAL A 75 2.89 6.04 11.83
N GLY A 76 2.12 6.75 12.65
CA GLY A 76 2.42 8.14 13.02
C GLY A 76 2.35 9.14 11.86
N SER A 77 1.94 8.72 10.66
CA SER A 77 1.82 9.60 9.51
C SER A 77 0.87 10.77 9.80
N ARG A 78 1.16 11.94 9.20
CA ARG A 78 0.41 13.18 9.45
C ARG A 78 -1.08 12.99 9.19
N GLY A 79 -1.90 13.22 10.21
CA GLY A 79 -3.35 13.09 10.13
C GLY A 79 -3.88 11.65 10.25
N SER A 80 -3.02 10.68 10.60
CA SER A 80 -3.46 9.31 10.88
C SER A 80 -4.12 9.17 12.26
N VAL A 81 -4.60 7.96 12.55
CA VAL A 81 -5.36 7.64 13.77
C VAL A 81 -4.52 7.82 15.05
N VAL A 82 -3.21 7.55 15.02
CA VAL A 82 -2.35 7.65 16.21
C VAL A 82 -2.18 9.11 16.66
N PRO A 83 -1.77 10.06 15.81
CA PRO A 83 -1.77 11.48 16.16
C PRO A 83 -3.15 12.00 16.56
N PHE A 84 -4.22 11.50 15.92
CA PHE A 84 -5.59 11.88 16.25
C PHE A 84 -5.97 11.49 17.68
N PHE A 85 -5.75 10.23 18.08
CA PHE A 85 -6.02 9.79 19.46
C PHE A 85 -5.15 10.50 20.49
N LYS A 86 -3.84 10.66 20.22
CA LYS A 86 -2.95 11.43 21.11
C LYS A 86 -3.42 12.88 21.30
N ASN A 87 -3.92 13.52 20.24
CA ASN A 87 -4.46 14.88 20.34
C ASN A 87 -5.76 14.92 21.16
N LEU A 88 -6.69 13.99 20.94
CA LEU A 88 -7.93 13.91 21.72
C LEU A 88 -7.65 13.70 23.22
N ILE A 89 -6.71 12.81 23.56
CA ILE A 89 -6.27 12.59 24.94
C ILE A 89 -5.71 13.89 25.53
N THR A 90 -4.86 14.59 24.78
CA THR A 90 -4.32 15.90 25.20
C THR A 90 -5.42 16.95 25.44
N GLN A 91 -6.52 16.88 24.70
CA GLN A 91 -7.69 17.75 24.86
C GLN A 91 -8.62 17.34 26.03
N GLY A 92 -8.31 16.25 26.74
CA GLY A 92 -9.07 15.80 27.91
C GLY A 92 -10.40 15.11 27.58
N VAL A 93 -10.52 14.46 26.41
CA VAL A 93 -11.71 13.64 26.13
C VAL A 93 -11.81 12.47 27.11
N LYS A 94 -13.03 12.04 27.41
CA LYS A 94 -13.31 10.92 28.33
C LYS A 94 -13.40 9.57 27.64
N GLU A 95 -13.55 9.56 26.32
CA GLU A 95 -13.75 8.36 25.50
C GLU A 95 -13.06 8.54 24.14
N LEU A 96 -12.48 7.46 23.59
CA LEU A 96 -11.94 7.47 22.22
C LEU A 96 -13.01 7.06 21.21
N PRO A 97 -13.15 7.80 20.09
CA PRO A 97 -14.05 7.41 19.02
C PRO A 97 -13.44 6.27 18.19
N VAL A 98 -14.13 5.14 18.11
CA VAL A 98 -13.80 4.00 17.24
C VAL A 98 -14.94 3.82 16.24
N THR A 99 -14.60 3.61 14.96
CA THR A 99 -15.61 3.51 13.89
C THR A 99 -16.33 2.17 13.94
N ASP A 100 -15.59 1.07 14.01
CA ASP A 100 -16.07 -0.30 14.16
C ASP A 100 -15.04 -1.13 14.93
N GLU A 101 -15.46 -1.97 15.88
CA GLU A 101 -14.56 -2.77 16.72
C GLU A 101 -13.81 -3.88 15.97
N HIS A 102 -14.35 -4.33 14.83
CA HIS A 102 -13.76 -5.40 14.01
C HIS A 102 -12.73 -4.86 13.00
N MET A 103 -12.50 -3.55 12.97
CA MET A 103 -11.65 -2.92 11.96
C MET A 103 -10.19 -3.37 12.07
N THR A 104 -9.60 -3.74 10.93
CA THR A 104 -8.18 -4.11 10.84
C THR A 104 -7.47 -3.30 9.76
N ARG A 105 -6.18 -3.05 9.94
CA ARG A 105 -5.32 -2.36 8.97
C ARG A 105 -3.97 -3.05 8.87
N PHE A 106 -3.36 -3.04 7.69
CA PHE A 106 -1.94 -3.33 7.56
C PHE A 106 -1.13 -2.18 8.17
N TRP A 107 -0.01 -2.51 8.81
CA TRP A 107 0.78 -1.59 9.61
C TRP A 107 2.24 -1.65 9.21
N ILE A 108 2.82 -0.51 8.86
CA ILE A 108 4.23 -0.36 8.47
C ILE A 108 4.79 0.93 9.06
N THR A 109 6.02 0.91 9.54
CA THR A 109 6.71 2.13 9.98
C THR A 109 7.17 2.97 8.78
N LEU A 110 7.45 4.25 9.02
CA LEU A 110 7.99 5.11 7.96
C LEU A 110 9.38 4.63 7.48
N PRO A 111 10.33 4.24 8.35
CA PRO A 111 11.61 3.68 7.92
C PRO A 111 11.47 2.42 7.05
N GLU A 112 10.63 1.46 7.44
CA GLU A 112 10.38 0.24 6.65
C GLU A 112 9.81 0.58 5.26
N GLY A 113 8.86 1.52 5.20
CA GLY A 113 8.30 1.98 3.92
C GLY A 113 9.35 2.62 3.01
N ILE A 114 10.25 3.43 3.57
CA ILE A 114 11.36 4.04 2.82
C ILE A 114 12.35 2.98 2.34
N GLU A 115 12.78 2.08 3.23
CA GLU A 115 13.70 0.99 2.91
C GLU A 115 13.13 0.10 1.81
N PHE A 116 11.84 -0.23 1.89
CA PHE A 116 11.16 -1.01 0.87
C PHE A 116 11.20 -0.31 -0.50
N VAL A 117 10.94 1.00 -0.56
CA VAL A 117 11.03 1.77 -1.81
C VAL A 117 12.46 1.77 -2.36
N ILE A 118 13.47 2.01 -1.52
CA ILE A 118 14.87 2.02 -1.92
C ILE A 118 15.30 0.65 -2.46
N LYS A 119 14.94 -0.44 -1.77
CA LYS A 119 15.22 -1.80 -2.23
C LYS A 119 14.53 -2.08 -3.57
N ASN A 120 13.29 -1.63 -3.76
CA ASN A 120 12.55 -1.79 -5.01
C ASN A 120 13.21 -1.07 -6.20
N PHE A 121 13.85 0.09 -6.01
CA PHE A 121 14.64 0.74 -7.07
C PHE A 121 15.81 -0.14 -7.56
N GLN A 122 16.39 -0.94 -6.67
CA GLN A 122 17.49 -1.84 -7.01
C GLN A 122 17.01 -3.06 -7.80
N ARG A 123 15.85 -3.61 -7.45
CA ARG A 123 15.32 -4.86 -8.05
C ARG A 123 14.34 -4.69 -9.22
N MET A 124 13.83 -3.49 -9.47
CA MET A 124 12.81 -3.25 -10.52
C MET A 124 13.30 -3.43 -11.96
N ARG A 125 12.44 -4.05 -12.77
CA ARG A 125 12.51 -4.22 -14.24
C ARG A 125 11.49 -3.36 -14.98
N GLY A 126 10.46 -2.88 -14.29
CA GLY A 126 9.40 -2.03 -14.84
C GLY A 126 8.09 -2.81 -15.05
N GLY A 127 7.00 -2.26 -14.55
CA GLY A 127 5.64 -2.80 -14.64
C GLY A 127 5.12 -3.46 -13.38
N GLU A 128 5.98 -3.70 -12.39
CA GLU A 128 5.63 -4.37 -11.14
C GLU A 128 4.79 -3.47 -10.22
N ILE A 129 3.90 -4.11 -9.47
CA ILE A 129 3.35 -3.55 -8.22
C ILE A 129 3.94 -4.35 -7.06
N TYR A 130 4.87 -3.74 -6.33
CA TYR A 130 5.54 -4.32 -5.16
C TYR A 130 4.71 -4.12 -3.89
N ILE A 131 4.52 -5.18 -3.12
CA ILE A 131 3.72 -5.19 -1.90
C ILE A 131 4.54 -5.86 -0.79
N PRO A 132 4.90 -5.17 0.32
CA PRO A 132 5.69 -5.78 1.38
C PRO A 132 4.84 -6.75 2.21
N LYS A 133 5.46 -7.78 2.78
CA LYS A 133 4.83 -8.62 3.81
C LYS A 133 4.93 -7.90 5.15
N ILE A 134 3.80 -7.33 5.60
CA ILE A 134 3.72 -6.51 6.82
C ILE A 134 2.62 -7.02 7.75
N PRO A 135 2.73 -6.76 9.06
CA PRO A 135 1.72 -7.19 10.00
C PRO A 135 0.42 -6.41 9.84
N SER A 136 -0.64 -6.94 10.43
CA SER A 136 -1.91 -6.23 10.62
C SER A 136 -2.07 -5.81 12.07
N MET A 137 -2.93 -4.83 12.30
CA MET A 137 -3.33 -4.39 13.63
C MET A 137 -4.86 -4.35 13.73
N ARG A 138 -5.40 -4.72 14.89
CA ARG A 138 -6.82 -4.52 15.22
C ARG A 138 -6.99 -3.17 15.88
N ILE A 139 -8.04 -2.43 15.53
CA ILE A 139 -8.26 -1.09 16.08
C ILE A 139 -8.36 -1.09 17.60
N MET A 140 -8.94 -2.15 18.18
CA MET A 140 -9.09 -2.29 19.63
C MET A 140 -7.74 -2.47 20.33
N ASP A 141 -6.81 -3.20 19.72
CA ASP A 141 -5.46 -3.40 20.25
C ASP A 141 -4.66 -2.09 20.20
N LEU A 142 -4.83 -1.29 19.14
CA LEU A 142 -4.24 0.04 19.05
C LEU A 142 -4.79 1.02 20.09
N VAL A 143 -6.10 0.99 20.34
CA VAL A 143 -6.68 1.82 21.39
C VAL A 143 -6.11 1.42 22.75
N ARG A 144 -6.04 0.12 23.05
CA ARG A 144 -5.46 -0.39 24.29
C ARG A 144 -3.97 -0.05 24.42
N SER A 145 -3.21 -0.03 23.32
CA SER A 145 -1.79 0.31 23.36
C SER A 145 -1.54 1.78 23.70
N ILE A 146 -2.46 2.68 23.29
CA ILE A 146 -2.37 4.14 23.52
C ILE A 146 -3.01 4.56 24.85
N ALA A 147 -4.17 4.00 25.20
CA ALA A 147 -4.96 4.39 26.36
C ALA A 147 -5.70 3.16 26.97
N PRO A 148 -4.98 2.29 27.72
CA PRO A 148 -5.48 0.99 28.18
C PRO A 148 -6.82 1.03 28.94
N ASP A 149 -7.00 2.05 29.78
CA ASP A 149 -8.16 2.18 30.68
C ASP A 149 -9.23 3.14 30.15
N MET A 150 -9.04 3.73 28.96
CA MET A 150 -9.96 4.74 28.45
C MET A 150 -11.19 4.11 27.79
N PRO A 151 -12.42 4.54 28.16
CA PRO A 151 -13.64 4.10 27.49
C PRO A 151 -13.60 4.34 25.98
N ILE A 152 -14.30 3.48 25.24
CA ILE A 152 -14.44 3.57 23.79
C ILE A 152 -15.88 3.90 23.44
N LYS A 153 -16.06 4.77 22.45
CA LYS A 153 -17.36 5.05 21.84
C LYS A 153 -17.37 4.63 20.39
N ILE A 154 -18.29 3.73 20.05
CA ILE A 154 -18.54 3.36 18.66
C ILE A 154 -19.29 4.48 17.96
N VAL A 155 -18.65 5.12 16.98
CA VAL A 155 -19.20 6.25 16.21
C VAL A 155 -19.75 5.85 14.84
N GLY A 156 -19.57 4.58 14.45
CA GLY A 156 -19.99 4.04 13.16
C GLY A 156 -18.97 4.25 12.04
N ILE A 157 -19.13 3.49 10.96
CA ILE A 157 -18.26 3.50 9.79
C ILE A 157 -18.40 4.83 9.04
N ARG A 158 -17.26 5.44 8.69
CA ARG A 158 -17.24 6.69 7.92
C ARG A 158 -17.55 6.44 6.43
N PRO A 159 -18.05 7.43 5.68
CA PRO A 159 -18.30 7.29 4.25
C PRO A 159 -17.06 6.80 3.48
N GLY A 160 -17.20 5.66 2.78
CA GLY A 160 -16.14 5.10 1.94
C GLY A 160 -15.02 4.36 2.70
N GLU A 161 -15.22 4.08 3.98
CA GLU A 161 -14.28 3.30 4.79
C GLU A 161 -14.56 1.80 4.71
N LYS A 162 -13.51 1.00 4.52
CA LYS A 162 -13.59 -0.46 4.58
C LYS A 162 -13.36 -0.97 6.00
N LEU A 163 -13.94 -2.13 6.32
CA LEU A 163 -13.65 -2.82 7.57
C LEU A 163 -12.23 -3.42 7.56
N HIS A 164 -11.87 -4.05 6.45
CA HIS A 164 -10.55 -4.62 6.20
C HIS A 164 -10.01 -4.14 4.85
N GLU A 165 -8.69 -4.02 4.76
CA GLU A 165 -7.99 -3.56 3.57
C GLU A 165 -7.40 -4.76 2.82
N VAL A 166 -7.28 -4.64 1.50
CA VAL A 166 -6.71 -5.67 0.62
C VAL A 166 -5.45 -5.09 -0.01
N MET A 167 -4.37 -5.85 -0.11
CA MET A 167 -3.17 -5.44 -0.87
C MET A 167 -3.01 -6.25 -2.17
N CYS A 168 -3.26 -7.56 -2.11
CA CYS A 168 -3.32 -8.46 -3.27
C CYS A 168 -4.77 -8.93 -3.48
N PRO A 169 -5.51 -8.37 -4.46
CA PRO A 169 -6.86 -8.81 -4.78
C PRO A 169 -6.90 -10.28 -5.21
N LYS A 170 -7.94 -10.98 -4.79
CA LYS A 170 -8.19 -12.38 -5.18
C LYS A 170 -8.17 -12.63 -6.69
N ASP A 171 -8.77 -11.70 -7.46
CA ASP A 171 -8.86 -11.82 -8.91
C ASP A 171 -7.49 -11.64 -9.60
N ASP A 172 -6.55 -10.93 -8.96
CA ASP A 172 -5.19 -10.72 -9.45
C ASP A 172 -4.23 -11.87 -9.03
N SER A 173 -4.70 -12.92 -8.35
CA SER A 173 -3.84 -14.01 -7.87
C SER A 173 -3.04 -14.68 -8.98
N HIS A 174 -3.61 -14.79 -10.18
CA HIS A 174 -2.97 -15.37 -11.35
C HIS A 174 -1.81 -14.53 -11.92
N LEU A 175 -1.69 -13.28 -11.48
CA LEU A 175 -0.60 -12.35 -11.80
C LEU A 175 0.34 -12.14 -10.62
N THR A 176 0.09 -12.79 -9.47
CA THR A 176 0.79 -12.51 -8.23
C THR A 176 1.88 -13.55 -7.96
N PHE A 177 3.06 -13.06 -7.62
CA PHE A 177 4.22 -13.86 -7.25
C PHE A 177 4.59 -13.56 -5.80
N GLU A 178 4.88 -14.60 -5.04
CA GLU A 178 5.36 -14.53 -3.67
C GLU A 178 6.87 -14.68 -3.62
N PHE A 179 7.54 -13.68 -3.05
CA PHE A 179 8.94 -13.68 -2.70
C PHE A 179 9.08 -13.81 -1.18
N ASP A 180 10.31 -13.87 -0.67
CA ASP A 180 10.56 -14.05 0.76
C ASP A 180 9.96 -12.91 1.61
N ASP A 181 10.24 -11.66 1.25
CA ASP A 181 9.85 -10.45 2.00
C ASP A 181 8.69 -9.65 1.37
N HIS A 182 8.20 -10.04 0.19
CA HIS A 182 7.20 -9.27 -0.54
C HIS A 182 6.39 -10.11 -1.53
N PHE A 183 5.38 -9.47 -2.11
CA PHE A 183 4.67 -9.94 -3.29
C PHE A 183 4.91 -8.99 -4.45
N VAL A 184 4.80 -9.52 -5.67
CA VAL A 184 4.75 -8.75 -6.91
C VAL A 184 3.46 -9.09 -7.63
N ILE A 185 2.66 -8.08 -7.95
CA ILE A 185 1.60 -8.22 -8.96
C ILE A 185 2.18 -7.80 -10.31
N GLY A 186 2.24 -8.74 -11.24
CA GLY A 186 2.62 -8.49 -12.62
C GLY A 186 1.56 -7.69 -13.39
N PRO A 187 1.94 -7.06 -14.51
CA PRO A 187 1.01 -6.34 -15.37
C PRO A 187 -0.11 -7.25 -15.90
N SER A 188 -1.34 -6.71 -15.95
CA SER A 188 -2.47 -7.36 -16.63
C SER A 188 -2.45 -7.18 -18.16
N ILE A 189 -1.37 -6.61 -18.69
CA ILE A 189 -1.13 -6.33 -20.11
C ILE A 189 0.22 -6.91 -20.49
N SER A 190 0.40 -7.34 -21.73
CA SER A 190 1.71 -7.75 -22.22
C SER A 190 2.47 -6.55 -22.78
N PHE A 191 3.74 -6.43 -22.41
CA PHE A 191 4.65 -5.48 -23.01
C PHE A 191 5.21 -6.02 -24.32
N THR A 192 5.22 -5.20 -25.39
CA THR A 192 5.67 -5.65 -26.72
C THR A 192 7.19 -5.71 -26.85
N ASN A 193 7.90 -4.85 -26.13
CA ASN A 193 9.34 -4.64 -26.29
C ASN A 193 10.16 -5.09 -25.07
N LYS A 194 9.54 -5.80 -24.12
CA LYS A 194 10.18 -6.25 -22.89
C LYS A 194 9.75 -7.66 -22.53
N ASP A 195 10.62 -8.32 -21.78
CA ASP A 195 10.29 -9.58 -21.14
C ASP A 195 9.14 -9.37 -20.13
N ASN A 196 8.19 -10.31 -20.10
CA ASN A 196 7.02 -10.29 -19.21
C ASN A 196 7.18 -11.31 -18.06
N HIS A 197 8.42 -11.66 -17.72
CA HIS A 197 8.77 -12.53 -16.60
C HIS A 197 9.04 -11.73 -15.32
N PHE A 198 8.13 -11.87 -14.33
CA PHE A 198 8.16 -11.15 -13.05
C PHE A 198 8.44 -12.07 -11.84
N ASN A 199 8.83 -13.31 -12.09
CA ASN A 199 9.18 -14.32 -11.08
C ASN A 199 10.68 -14.30 -10.70
N GLU A 200 11.47 -13.42 -11.31
CA GLU A 200 12.85 -13.13 -10.92
C GLU A 200 13.10 -11.63 -11.11
N ASN A 201 13.90 -11.01 -10.24
CA ASN A 201 14.14 -9.57 -10.27
C ASN A 201 15.63 -9.23 -10.52
N GLU A 202 15.99 -7.94 -10.60
CA GLU A 202 17.37 -7.52 -10.92
C GLU A 202 18.41 -7.89 -9.85
N LEU A 203 17.98 -8.27 -8.64
CA LEU A 203 18.86 -8.78 -7.60
C LEU A 203 19.01 -10.31 -7.65
N GLY A 204 18.35 -10.99 -8.59
CA GLY A 204 18.31 -12.45 -8.68
C GLY A 204 17.45 -13.12 -7.60
N GLU A 205 16.65 -12.35 -6.85
CA GLU A 205 15.63 -12.93 -5.97
C GLU A 205 14.57 -13.61 -6.85
N LYS A 206 14.08 -14.77 -6.42
CA LYS A 206 13.08 -15.56 -7.14
C LYS A 206 11.77 -15.60 -6.37
N GLY A 207 10.67 -15.47 -7.10
CA GLY A 207 9.33 -15.56 -6.57
C GLY A 207 8.55 -16.69 -7.24
N GLU A 208 7.66 -17.31 -6.47
CA GLU A 208 6.80 -18.39 -6.95
C GLU A 208 5.38 -17.87 -7.17
N PRO A 209 4.65 -18.34 -8.21
CA PRO A 209 3.24 -17.98 -8.37
C PRO A 209 2.42 -18.38 -7.13
N VAL A 210 1.58 -17.47 -6.65
CA VAL A 210 0.65 -17.80 -5.56
C VAL A 210 -0.44 -18.76 -6.06
N LYS A 211 -1.14 -19.41 -5.13
CA LYS A 211 -2.28 -20.27 -5.47
C LYS A 211 -3.42 -19.44 -6.08
N GLN A 212 -4.13 -20.00 -7.06
CA GLN A 212 -5.33 -19.38 -7.60
C GLN A 212 -6.34 -19.08 -6.49
N GLY A 213 -6.81 -17.83 -6.43
CA GLY A 213 -7.70 -17.35 -5.38
C GLY A 213 -7.01 -16.94 -4.08
N PHE A 214 -5.68 -16.87 -4.05
CA PHE A 214 -4.94 -16.22 -2.97
C PHE A 214 -5.38 -14.76 -2.82
N GLU A 215 -5.54 -14.31 -1.58
CA GLU A 215 -5.88 -12.93 -1.25
C GLU A 215 -5.03 -12.50 -0.06
N TYR A 216 -4.43 -11.31 -0.14
CA TYR A 216 -3.70 -10.73 0.97
C TYR A 216 -4.50 -9.57 1.57
N GLU A 217 -5.19 -9.86 2.66
CA GLU A 217 -6.21 -9.03 3.29
C GLU A 217 -5.97 -8.89 4.80
N SER A 218 -6.27 -7.72 5.36
CA SER A 218 -5.84 -7.37 6.72
C SER A 218 -6.62 -8.05 7.83
N GLY A 219 -7.81 -8.60 7.55
CA GLY A 219 -8.63 -9.35 8.51
C GLY A 219 -8.15 -10.79 8.70
N THR A 220 -7.52 -11.37 7.68
CA THR A 220 -7.04 -12.76 7.65
C THR A 220 -5.51 -12.91 7.67
N ASN A 221 -4.76 -11.80 7.76
CA ASN A 221 -3.30 -11.80 7.81
C ASN A 221 -2.77 -12.71 8.96
N PRO A 222 -1.84 -13.64 8.70
CA PRO A 222 -1.30 -14.52 9.74
C PRO A 222 -0.56 -13.79 10.86
N HIS A 223 -0.05 -12.59 10.60
CA HIS A 223 0.72 -11.81 11.57
C HIS A 223 -0.07 -10.57 12.01
N PHE A 224 -0.53 -10.57 13.26
CA PHE A 224 -1.11 -9.40 13.93
C PHE A 224 -0.20 -8.91 15.04
N LEU A 225 0.03 -7.60 15.11
CA LEU A 225 0.77 -6.99 16.21
C LEU A 225 0.01 -7.12 17.53
N THR A 226 0.70 -7.50 18.60
CA THR A 226 0.16 -7.45 19.97
C THR A 226 0.08 -6.01 20.49
N VAL A 227 -0.56 -5.82 21.64
CA VAL A 227 -0.62 -4.51 22.31
C VAL A 227 0.78 -4.03 22.67
N GLU A 228 1.64 -4.91 23.17
CA GLU A 228 3.03 -4.63 23.54
C GLU A 228 3.85 -4.26 22.29
N GLU A 229 3.73 -5.04 21.22
CA GLU A 229 4.42 -4.74 19.96
C GLU A 229 3.96 -3.39 19.40
N LEU A 230 2.66 -3.06 19.46
CA LEU A 230 2.14 -1.75 19.03
C LEU A 230 2.71 -0.56 19.83
N GLN A 231 3.04 -0.76 21.11
CA GLN A 231 3.68 0.27 21.93
C GLN A 231 5.12 0.52 21.49
N GLU A 232 5.84 -0.53 21.12
CA GLU A 232 7.21 -0.43 20.60
C GLU A 232 7.23 0.15 19.18
N TYR A 233 6.35 -0.34 18.31
CA TYR A 233 6.22 0.08 16.90
C TYR A 233 5.88 1.57 16.72
N GLY A 234 5.27 2.20 17.74
CA GLY A 234 4.85 3.61 17.73
C GLY A 234 5.86 4.61 18.28
N ASN A 235 7.02 4.14 18.77
CA ASN A 235 8.06 4.97 19.41
C ASN A 235 9.26 5.29 18.49
N HIS A 236 9.20 4.92 17.20
CA HIS A 236 10.22 5.20 16.20
C HIS A 236 9.79 6.30 15.21
#